data_AF-A0A9W9Q1M3-F1
#
_entry.id   AF-A0A9W9Q1M3-F1
#
_cell.length_a   1.000
_cell.length_b   1.000
_cell.length_c   1.000
_cell.angle_alpha   90.00
_cell.angle_beta   90.00
_cell.angle_gamma   90.00
#
_symmetry.space_group_name_H-M   'P 1'
#
loop_
_entity.id
_entity.type
_entity.pdbx_description
1 polymer ?
#
loop_
_entity_poly.entity_id
_entity_poly.type
_entity_poly.pdbx_seq_one_letter_code
_entity_poly.pdbx_strand_id
1 'polypeptide(L)'
;MYELKDVPGKGKGLVATRIVPQGARILCEEAVIRIPHNLDQPSSEKLKKYVCQQVNALTEQQRLAFLSLHNIYPYENAAEQYIGIICTNAFSIEDGETAGGVFLEASRINHACDNNTQKSWNENIKRHTIHALRDINEGEEITVYYLAAHNSRQARQEALRAKFKFSCSCGICSLPPEQIQINDDILEEIDHLDRLVGQRGLQGILSSPLGTLRYLDREIQLYNMTGADDPGLSRVYLDAAQVAIVHGDLARGRIFAEKAVRSWRISGGGDSKNVTEYGALPQNPSQLPLYGMSMQWKRAVDDVPNALGSTEFEDWLWKREASPRSGAQVGLYNRATFPAFSGLPEDRGVDMRLYRGSGQPRQHWCFLAEIVDFEFLARLHMEISDVDGRKIPLFFYTEGRGSELEPARLRRGYTIAILYAQQHAFMFDEPGIRQEDPARVKVKPPNDIRLTPRRCS
;
A
#
# COMPACT_ATOMS: atom_id res chain seq x y z
N MET A 1 29.04 -3.25 -17.11
CA MET A 1 27.57 -3.47 -17.01
C MET A 1 26.84 -2.19 -17.38
N TYR A 2 27.39 -1.04 -17.00
CA TYR A 2 26.91 0.27 -17.38
C TYR A 2 28.09 1.17 -17.74
N GLU A 3 27.81 2.35 -18.28
CA GLU A 3 28.75 3.44 -18.50
C GLU A 3 28.09 4.79 -18.19
N LEU A 4 28.89 5.78 -17.81
CA LEU A 4 28.43 7.15 -17.56
C LEU A 4 28.32 7.91 -18.89
N LYS A 5 27.13 8.42 -19.22
CA LYS A 5 26.87 9.21 -20.42
C LYS A 5 26.25 10.55 -20.11
N ASP A 6 26.40 11.50 -21.02
CA ASP A 6 25.53 12.67 -21.08
C ASP A 6 24.14 12.23 -21.58
N VAL A 7 23.13 12.49 -20.77
CA VAL A 7 21.72 12.20 -21.03
C VAL A 7 20.99 13.51 -21.33
N PRO A 8 20.39 13.67 -22.53
CA PRO A 8 19.71 14.90 -22.92
C PRO A 8 18.71 15.38 -21.85
N GLY A 9 18.88 16.63 -21.40
CA GLY A 9 18.01 17.26 -20.41
C GLY A 9 18.16 16.77 -18.96
N LYS A 10 19.04 15.79 -18.68
CA LYS A 10 19.28 15.25 -17.33
C LYS A 10 20.73 15.36 -16.85
N GLY A 11 21.63 15.89 -17.67
CA GLY A 11 23.05 15.97 -17.32
C GLY A 11 23.72 14.61 -17.51
N LYS A 12 24.43 14.11 -16.49
CA LYS A 12 25.06 12.78 -16.58
C LYS A 12 24.15 11.69 -16.01
N GLY A 13 24.17 10.51 -16.62
CA GLY A 13 23.39 9.35 -16.22
C GLY A 13 24.13 8.04 -16.45
N LEU A 14 23.77 6.98 -15.72
CA LEU A 14 24.27 5.63 -15.98
C LEU A 14 23.41 4.95 -17.04
N VAL A 15 24.04 4.39 -18.08
CA VAL A 15 23.35 3.68 -19.17
C VAL A 15 23.88 2.27 -19.25
N ALA A 16 22.99 1.28 -19.37
CA ALA A 16 23.37 -0.12 -19.47
C ALA A 16 24.16 -0.40 -20.76
N THR A 17 25.28 -1.14 -20.66
CA THR A 17 26.13 -1.53 -21.81
C THR A 17 25.90 -2.95 -22.29
N ARG A 18 24.94 -3.64 -21.67
CA ARG A 18 24.45 -4.98 -21.97
C ARG A 18 23.16 -5.19 -21.21
N ILE A 19 22.41 -6.26 -21.51
CA ILE A 19 21.25 -6.66 -20.71
C ILE A 19 21.66 -6.85 -19.23
N VAL A 20 20.89 -6.24 -18.33
CA VAL A 20 21.00 -6.44 -16.88
C VAL A 20 19.76 -7.21 -16.41
N PRO A 21 19.92 -8.47 -15.95
CA PRO A 21 18.79 -9.27 -15.49
C PRO A 21 18.14 -8.70 -14.22
N GLN A 22 16.84 -8.95 -14.05
CA GLN A 22 16.10 -8.67 -12.83
C GLN A 22 16.84 -9.24 -11.60
N GLY A 23 16.90 -8.45 -10.53
CA GLY A 23 17.56 -8.79 -9.27
C GLY A 23 19.07 -8.69 -9.29
N ALA A 24 19.70 -8.37 -10.43
CA ALA A 24 21.14 -8.15 -10.49
C ALA A 24 21.55 -6.93 -9.64
N ARG A 25 22.60 -7.09 -8.83
CA ARG A 25 23.25 -5.98 -8.13
C ARG A 25 24.11 -5.21 -9.11
N ILE A 26 23.72 -3.98 -9.39
CA ILE A 26 24.40 -3.06 -10.32
C ILE A 26 25.51 -2.32 -9.59
N LEU A 27 25.21 -1.76 -8.41
CA LEU A 27 26.17 -1.04 -7.56
C LEU A 27 26.21 -1.60 -6.15
N CYS A 28 27.38 -1.49 -5.52
CA CYS A 28 27.64 -1.80 -4.12
C CYS A 28 28.74 -0.87 -3.61
N GLU A 29 28.35 0.27 -3.04
CA GLU A 29 29.24 1.41 -2.83
C GLU A 29 29.39 1.80 -1.35
N GLU A 30 30.58 2.23 -0.96
CA GLU A 30 30.82 2.89 0.32
C GLU A 30 30.52 4.38 0.22
N ALA A 31 30.00 4.97 1.31
CA ALA A 31 29.86 6.41 1.38
C ALA A 31 31.26 7.06 1.43
N VAL A 32 31.54 8.00 0.53
CA VAL A 32 32.76 8.81 0.59
C VAL A 32 32.65 9.96 1.59
N ILE A 33 31.42 10.41 1.85
CA ILE A 33 31.07 11.40 2.87
C ILE A 33 29.88 10.85 3.65
N ARG A 34 29.93 10.93 4.98
CA ARG A 34 28.80 10.58 5.88
C ARG A 34 28.36 11.79 6.68
N ILE A 35 27.06 11.94 6.91
CA ILE A 35 26.46 13.04 7.66
C ILE A 35 25.74 12.46 8.88
N PRO A 36 26.23 12.70 10.10
CA PRO A 36 25.58 12.25 11.33
C PRO A 36 24.21 12.91 11.54
N HIS A 37 23.27 12.22 12.20
CA HIS A 37 21.95 12.76 12.54
C HIS A 37 22.00 14.05 13.38
N ASN A 38 22.98 14.17 14.29
CA ASN A 38 23.12 15.35 15.14
C ASN A 38 23.73 16.57 14.41
N LEU A 39 24.08 16.43 13.13
CA LEU A 39 24.71 17.45 12.29
C LEU A 39 24.02 17.55 10.91
N ASP A 40 22.70 17.42 10.84
CA ASP A 40 21.97 17.44 9.58
C ASP A 40 21.56 18.84 9.09
N GLN A 41 21.73 19.88 9.92
CA GLN A 41 21.36 21.25 9.59
C GLN A 41 22.37 21.92 8.63
N PRO A 42 22.00 22.23 7.36
CA PRO A 42 22.93 22.71 6.34
C PRO A 42 23.62 24.03 6.65
N SER A 43 22.96 24.92 7.41
CA SER A 43 23.49 26.24 7.79
C SER A 43 24.48 26.19 8.96
N SER A 44 24.66 25.03 9.60
CA SER A 44 25.51 24.88 10.78
C SER A 44 26.99 24.97 10.43
N GLU A 45 27.72 25.90 11.06
CA GLU A 45 29.17 26.00 10.94
C GLU A 45 29.90 24.72 11.40
N LYS A 46 29.31 23.98 12.35
CA LYS A 46 29.83 22.67 12.77
C LYS A 46 29.78 21.67 11.63
N LEU A 47 28.67 21.62 10.90
CA LEU A 47 28.51 20.74 9.74
C LEU A 47 29.47 21.13 8.62
N LYS A 48 29.56 22.42 8.28
CA LYS A 48 30.50 22.92 7.27
C LYS A 48 31.94 22.49 7.59
N LYS A 49 32.40 22.70 8.83
CA LYS A 49 33.74 22.27 9.26
C LYS A 49 33.94 20.76 9.15
N TYR A 50 32.95 19.99 9.59
CA TYR A 50 32.98 18.52 9.55
C TYR A 50 33.05 17.98 8.11
N VAL A 51 32.24 18.53 7.21
CA VAL A 51 32.26 18.18 5.78
C VAL A 51 33.59 18.55 5.13
N CYS A 52 34.11 19.75 5.38
CA CYS A 52 35.42 20.16 4.85
C CYS A 52 36.54 19.21 5.29
N GLN A 53 36.51 18.74 6.54
CA GLN A 53 37.47 17.76 7.04
C GLN A 53 37.39 16.44 6.27
N GLN A 54 36.18 15.91 6.04
CA GLN A 54 36.00 14.68 5.27
C GLN A 54 36.45 14.85 3.81
N VAL A 55 36.06 15.94 3.14
CA VAL A 55 36.44 16.20 1.73
C VAL A 55 37.95 16.37 1.58
N ASN A 56 38.62 16.99 2.56
CA ASN A 56 40.09 17.13 2.56
C ASN A 56 40.83 15.82 2.84
N ALA A 57 40.16 14.84 3.48
CA ALA A 57 40.71 13.52 3.72
C ALA A 57 40.52 12.56 2.53
N LEU A 58 39.74 12.94 1.52
CA LEU A 58 39.57 12.14 0.31
C LEU A 58 40.89 12.06 -0.49
N THR A 59 41.06 10.95 -1.20
CA THR A 59 42.08 10.86 -2.24
C THR A 59 41.84 11.92 -3.33
N GLU A 60 42.88 12.29 -4.06
CA GLU A 60 42.75 13.28 -5.15
C GLU A 60 41.68 12.87 -6.17
N GLN A 61 41.64 11.59 -6.55
CA GLN A 61 40.65 11.05 -7.47
C GLN A 61 39.22 11.13 -6.91
N GLN A 62 38.99 10.73 -5.65
CA GLN A 62 37.68 10.83 -5.01
C GLN A 62 37.22 12.27 -4.87
N ARG A 63 38.14 13.18 -4.52
CA ARG A 63 37.85 14.61 -4.40
C ARG A 63 37.45 15.21 -5.74
N LEU A 64 38.18 14.90 -6.82
CA LEU A 64 37.81 15.33 -8.17
C LEU A 64 36.44 14.78 -8.59
N ALA A 65 36.17 13.49 -8.30
CA ALA A 65 34.88 12.88 -8.57
C ALA A 65 33.75 13.56 -7.80
N PHE A 66 33.93 13.79 -6.49
CA PHE A 66 32.98 14.50 -5.63
C PHE A 66 32.69 15.92 -6.13
N LEU A 67 33.73 16.70 -6.46
CA LEU A 67 33.58 18.07 -6.97
C LEU A 67 32.93 18.13 -8.36
N SER A 68 32.92 17.03 -9.10
CA SER A 68 32.25 16.90 -10.40
C SER A 68 30.79 16.43 -10.30
N LEU A 69 30.28 16.16 -9.09
CA LEU A 69 28.85 15.91 -8.86
C LEU A 69 28.04 17.19 -9.07
N HIS A 70 26.74 17.04 -9.35
CA HIS A 70 25.88 18.19 -9.60
C HIS A 70 25.67 19.01 -8.33
N ASN A 71 25.65 20.34 -8.44
CA ASN A 71 25.32 21.23 -7.33
C ASN A 71 24.27 22.24 -7.80
N ILE A 72 23.07 22.17 -7.25
CA ILE A 72 21.97 23.09 -7.57
C ILE A 72 22.01 24.39 -6.75
N TYR A 73 22.90 24.47 -5.77
CA TYR A 73 22.98 25.60 -4.84
C TYR A 73 24.10 26.56 -5.24
N PRO A 74 23.87 27.88 -5.17
CA PRO A 74 24.95 28.85 -5.31
C PRO A 74 25.95 28.72 -4.16
N TYR A 75 27.20 29.08 -4.42
CA TYR A 75 28.28 29.04 -3.43
C TYR A 75 29.33 30.11 -3.74
N GLU A 76 29.90 30.69 -2.68
CA GLU A 76 31.00 31.67 -2.78
C GLU A 76 32.34 31.08 -2.32
N ASN A 77 32.30 29.99 -1.56
CA ASN A 77 33.47 29.33 -1.01
C ASN A 77 33.33 27.80 -1.06
N ALA A 78 34.44 27.10 -0.78
CA ALA A 78 34.50 25.64 -0.84
C ALA A 78 33.53 24.96 0.13
N ALA A 79 33.34 25.49 1.34
CA ALA A 79 32.44 24.89 2.32
C ALA A 79 30.99 24.90 1.84
N GLU A 80 30.52 26.04 1.32
CA GLU A 80 29.19 26.16 0.71
C GLU A 80 29.04 25.25 -0.52
N GLN A 81 30.08 25.16 -1.35
CA GLN A 81 30.09 24.25 -2.50
C GLN A 81 29.88 22.80 -2.05
N TYR A 82 30.61 22.36 -1.02
CA TYR A 82 30.55 20.97 -0.55
C TYR A 82 29.18 20.65 0.06
N ILE A 83 28.62 21.56 0.85
CA ILE A 83 27.27 21.41 1.39
C ILE A 83 26.24 21.36 0.26
N GLY A 84 26.34 22.24 -0.73
CA GLY A 84 25.45 22.24 -1.89
C GLY A 84 25.48 20.91 -2.66
N ILE A 85 26.68 20.36 -2.91
CA ILE A 85 26.85 19.03 -3.51
C ILE A 85 26.17 17.96 -2.66
N ILE A 86 26.40 17.95 -1.35
CA ILE A 86 25.81 16.95 -0.43
C ILE A 86 24.29 17.07 -0.44
N CYS A 87 23.72 18.27 -0.27
CA CYS A 87 22.28 18.49 -0.29
C CYS A 87 21.62 18.08 -1.62
N THR A 88 22.38 18.11 -2.72
CA THR A 88 21.89 17.69 -4.05
C THR A 88 21.94 16.17 -4.25
N ASN A 89 22.96 15.49 -3.73
CA ASN A 89 23.29 14.12 -4.13
C ASN A 89 23.23 13.07 -3.00
N ALA A 90 23.04 13.48 -1.75
CA ALA A 90 23.08 12.54 -0.63
C ALA A 90 21.90 11.56 -0.66
N PHE A 91 22.18 10.31 -0.31
CA PHE A 91 21.20 9.27 -0.06
C PHE A 91 21.09 9.02 1.44
N SER A 92 19.90 8.66 1.91
CA SER A 92 19.69 8.23 3.29
C SER A 92 20.50 6.97 3.60
N ILE A 93 21.04 6.91 4.82
CA ILE A 93 21.70 5.74 5.39
C ILE A 93 20.85 5.33 6.60
N GLU A 94 20.39 4.08 6.65
CA GLU A 94 19.38 3.64 7.62
C GLU A 94 19.98 2.90 8.82
N ASP A 95 21.16 3.35 9.29
CA ASP A 95 21.93 2.69 10.36
C ASP A 95 21.60 3.21 11.77
N GLY A 96 20.69 4.19 11.88
CA GLY A 96 20.26 4.82 13.13
C GLY A 96 21.18 5.93 13.65
N GLU A 97 22.36 6.11 13.07
CA GLU A 97 23.36 7.11 13.50
C GLU A 97 23.62 8.18 12.43
N THR A 98 23.49 7.81 11.16
CA THR A 98 23.82 8.62 10.00
C THR A 98 22.56 9.13 9.31
N ALA A 99 22.41 10.44 9.13
CA ALA A 99 21.32 11.03 8.36
C ALA A 99 21.42 10.73 6.86
N GLY A 100 22.64 10.66 6.32
CA GLY A 100 22.86 10.33 4.92
C GLY A 100 24.32 10.32 4.50
N GLY A 101 24.58 10.01 3.23
CA GLY A 101 25.91 9.98 2.67
C GLY A 101 25.95 10.20 1.17
N VAL A 102 27.14 10.52 0.67
CA VAL A 102 27.41 10.69 -0.76
C VAL A 102 28.13 9.46 -1.28
N PHE A 103 27.64 8.95 -2.40
CA PHE A 103 28.10 7.76 -3.10
C PHE A 103 28.39 8.18 -4.54
N LEU A 104 29.65 8.16 -4.96
CA LEU A 104 30.13 8.82 -6.19
C LEU A 104 29.43 8.29 -7.44
N GLU A 105 29.28 6.98 -7.57
CA GLU A 105 28.63 6.35 -8.72
C GLU A 105 27.10 6.39 -8.60
N ALA A 106 26.55 6.05 -7.42
CA ALA A 106 25.10 6.08 -7.23
C ALA A 106 24.50 7.49 -7.39
N SER A 107 25.24 8.55 -7.06
CA SER A 107 24.85 9.96 -7.29
C SER A 107 24.73 10.34 -8.77
N ARG A 108 25.18 9.48 -9.69
CA ARG A 108 25.02 9.69 -11.14
C ARG A 108 23.72 9.09 -11.70
N ILE A 109 22.96 8.35 -10.89
CA ILE A 109 21.76 7.69 -11.37
C ILE A 109 20.60 8.68 -11.35
N ASN A 110 20.01 8.95 -12.50
CA ASN A 110 18.92 9.90 -12.64
C ASN A 110 17.58 9.39 -12.10
N HIS A 111 16.67 10.33 -11.92
CA HIS A 111 15.30 10.05 -11.51
C HIS A 111 14.41 9.57 -12.66
N ALA A 112 13.55 8.60 -12.36
CA ALA A 112 12.31 8.33 -13.08
C ALA A 112 11.20 7.96 -12.08
N CYS A 113 9.93 8.28 -12.38
CA CYS A 113 8.80 7.84 -11.54
C CYS A 113 8.43 6.36 -11.80
N ASP A 114 8.84 5.83 -12.95
CA ASP A 114 8.78 4.42 -13.40
C ASP A 114 10.19 3.80 -13.39
N ASN A 115 10.95 4.06 -12.32
CA ASN A 115 12.34 3.63 -12.20
C ASN A 115 12.52 2.11 -12.39
N ASN A 116 13.65 1.74 -12.98
CA ASN A 116 13.99 0.34 -13.25
C ASN A 116 14.95 -0.28 -12.22
N THR A 117 15.40 0.51 -11.23
CA THR A 117 16.25 0.01 -10.14
C THR A 117 15.79 0.49 -8.78
N GLN A 118 16.03 -0.34 -7.76
CA GLN A 118 15.83 0.01 -6.36
C GLN A 118 17.15 0.41 -5.71
N LYS A 119 17.12 1.55 -5.02
CA LYS A 119 18.20 1.98 -4.13
C LYS A 119 17.93 1.54 -2.69
N SER A 120 18.94 1.03 -2.01
CA SER A 120 18.79 0.62 -0.61
C SER A 120 20.13 0.72 0.12
N TRP A 121 20.06 1.00 1.42
CA TRP A 121 21.18 0.81 2.30
C TRP A 121 21.15 -0.62 2.85
N ASN A 122 22.19 -1.39 2.58
CA ASN A 122 22.29 -2.76 3.06
C ASN A 122 23.03 -2.77 4.41
N GLU A 123 22.26 -2.94 5.48
CA GLU A 123 22.75 -2.97 6.86
C GLU A 123 23.78 -4.07 7.15
N ASN A 124 23.66 -5.22 6.51
CA ASN A 124 24.50 -6.38 6.82
C ASN A 124 25.93 -6.21 6.28
N ILE A 125 26.07 -5.55 5.13
CA ILE A 125 27.38 -5.28 4.52
C ILE A 125 27.83 -3.82 4.63
N LYS A 126 26.98 -2.94 5.20
CA LYS A 126 27.22 -1.49 5.37
C LYS A 126 27.60 -0.80 4.06
N ARG A 127 26.82 -1.06 3.00
CA ARG A 127 27.00 -0.50 1.65
C ARG A 127 25.68 0.01 1.09
N HIS A 128 25.73 1.04 0.26
CA HIS A 128 24.61 1.41 -0.58
C HIS A 128 24.57 0.49 -1.80
N THR A 129 23.41 -0.07 -2.10
CA THR A 129 23.23 -1.01 -3.18
C THR A 129 22.14 -0.58 -4.14
N ILE A 130 22.37 -0.83 -5.42
CA ILE A 130 21.39 -0.64 -6.49
C ILE A 130 21.10 -1.99 -7.12
N HIS A 131 19.84 -2.40 -7.14
CA HIS A 131 19.41 -3.66 -7.76
C HIS A 131 18.39 -3.41 -8.87
N ALA A 132 18.47 -4.18 -9.95
CA ALA A 132 17.51 -4.13 -11.04
C ALA A 132 16.14 -4.68 -10.60
N LEU A 133 15.08 -3.90 -10.78
CA LEU A 133 13.71 -4.32 -10.45
C LEU A 133 13.10 -5.19 -11.55
N ARG A 134 13.58 -5.03 -12.78
CA ARG A 134 13.21 -5.81 -13.97
C ARG A 134 14.45 -5.95 -14.86
N ASP A 135 14.32 -6.70 -15.96
CA ASP A 135 15.35 -6.70 -16.99
C ASP A 135 15.51 -5.28 -17.57
N ILE A 136 16.77 -4.84 -17.72
CA ILE A 136 17.15 -3.55 -18.29
C ILE A 136 17.92 -3.84 -19.58
N ASN A 137 17.45 -3.28 -20.69
CA ASN A 137 18.05 -3.55 -22.00
C ASN A 137 19.37 -2.79 -22.19
N GLU A 138 20.22 -3.27 -23.10
CA GLU A 138 21.38 -2.51 -23.55
C GLU A 138 20.95 -1.15 -24.12
N GLY A 139 21.64 -0.09 -23.71
CA GLY A 139 21.33 1.29 -24.09
C GLY A 139 20.23 1.95 -23.25
N GLU A 140 19.55 1.22 -22.36
CA GLU A 140 18.55 1.79 -21.46
C GLU A 140 19.21 2.52 -20.27
N GLU A 141 18.66 3.68 -19.90
CA GLU A 141 19.12 4.45 -18.74
C GLU A 141 18.76 3.72 -17.44
N ILE A 142 19.72 3.56 -16.54
CA ILE A 142 19.50 3.09 -15.18
C ILE A 142 18.96 4.27 -14.36
N THR A 143 17.82 4.07 -13.69
CA THR A 143 17.10 5.14 -12.99
C THR A 143 16.61 4.68 -11.61
N VAL A 144 16.49 5.61 -10.66
CA VAL A 144 15.95 5.38 -9.30
C VAL A 144 14.83 6.36 -8.97
N TYR A 145 13.97 6.00 -8.02
CA TYR A 145 13.00 6.94 -7.45
C TYR A 145 13.68 7.88 -6.46
N TYR A 146 13.54 9.20 -6.61
CA TYR A 146 14.22 10.19 -5.74
C TYR A 146 13.41 10.52 -4.50
N LEU A 147 12.08 10.47 -4.60
CA LEU A 147 11.18 10.92 -3.55
C LEU A 147 10.93 9.79 -2.52
N ALA A 148 10.33 10.13 -1.39
CA ALA A 148 10.11 9.19 -0.29
C ALA A 148 8.72 8.54 -0.29
N ALA A 149 7.75 9.10 -1.04
CA ALA A 149 6.37 8.65 -0.99
C ALA A 149 5.72 8.61 -2.38
N HIS A 150 4.73 7.73 -2.49
CA HIS A 150 3.73 7.74 -3.55
C HIS A 150 2.94 9.05 -3.44
N ASN A 151 2.84 9.76 -4.56
CA ASN A 151 2.27 11.10 -4.61
C ASN A 151 1.61 11.28 -5.97
N SER A 152 0.61 12.15 -6.08
CA SER A 152 0.07 12.57 -7.38
C SER A 152 1.17 13.12 -8.29
N ARG A 153 0.95 13.09 -9.61
CA ARG A 153 1.90 13.66 -10.57
C ARG A 153 2.24 15.11 -10.22
N GLN A 154 1.23 15.90 -9.83
CA GLN A 154 1.44 17.29 -9.42
C GLN A 154 2.40 17.39 -8.23
N ALA A 155 2.14 16.64 -7.15
CA ALA A 155 2.99 16.64 -5.96
C ALA A 155 4.41 16.15 -6.26
N ARG A 156 4.57 15.11 -7.11
CA ARG A 156 5.91 14.66 -7.57
C ARG A 156 6.65 15.79 -8.30
N GLN A 157 5.99 16.47 -9.24
CA GLN A 157 6.60 17.57 -10.01
C GLN A 157 6.96 18.78 -9.14
N GLU A 158 6.12 19.13 -8.17
CA GLU A 158 6.41 20.18 -7.20
C GLU A 158 7.61 19.82 -6.32
N ALA A 159 7.65 18.60 -5.79
CA ALA A 159 8.77 18.13 -4.97
C ALA A 159 10.09 18.10 -5.76
N LEU A 160 10.08 17.62 -7.01
CA LEU A 160 11.27 17.59 -7.87
C LEU A 160 11.74 19.00 -8.24
N ARG A 161 10.83 19.92 -8.58
CA ARG A 161 11.20 21.33 -8.83
C ARG A 161 11.73 22.01 -7.58
N ALA A 162 11.14 21.75 -6.42
CA ALA A 162 11.60 22.34 -5.17
C ALA A 162 13.00 21.84 -4.78
N LYS A 163 13.20 20.52 -4.77
CA LYS A 163 14.40 19.86 -4.24
C LYS A 163 15.52 19.67 -5.26
N PHE A 164 15.21 19.51 -6.54
CA PHE A 164 16.19 19.13 -7.57
C PHE A 164 16.16 20.05 -8.80
N LYS A 165 15.30 21.07 -8.82
CA LYS A 165 15.24 22.12 -9.86
C LYS A 165 14.98 21.60 -11.29
N PHE A 166 14.29 20.47 -11.44
CA PHE A 166 13.87 19.95 -12.76
C PHE A 166 12.41 19.49 -12.75
N SER A 167 11.84 19.35 -13.96
CA SER A 167 10.52 18.76 -14.19
C SER A 167 10.68 17.37 -14.81
N CYS A 168 10.00 16.35 -14.27
CA CYS A 168 10.14 14.98 -14.76
C CYS A 168 9.35 14.78 -16.06
N SER A 169 9.96 14.11 -17.03
CA SER A 169 9.37 13.74 -18.33
C SER A 169 9.38 12.22 -18.57
N CYS A 170 9.43 11.41 -17.50
CA CYS A 170 9.39 9.95 -17.59
C CYS A 170 8.08 9.42 -18.20
N GLY A 171 7.98 8.11 -18.46
CA GLY A 171 6.82 7.50 -19.12
C GLY A 171 5.52 7.84 -18.42
N ILE A 172 5.47 7.71 -17.09
CA ILE A 172 4.28 8.04 -16.28
C ILE A 172 3.98 9.55 -16.30
N CYS A 173 4.98 10.42 -16.18
CA CYS A 173 4.75 11.87 -16.16
C CYS A 173 4.38 12.46 -17.53
N SER A 174 4.60 11.70 -18.61
CA SER A 174 4.30 12.06 -19.99
C SER A 174 3.04 11.39 -20.54
N LEU A 175 2.30 10.63 -19.71
CA LEU A 175 1.02 10.05 -20.09
C LEU A 175 -0.03 11.14 -20.46
N PRO A 176 -1.06 10.80 -21.24
CA PRO A 176 -2.21 11.67 -21.46
C PRO A 176 -2.91 12.05 -20.13
N PRO A 177 -3.56 13.23 -20.04
CA PRO A 177 -4.19 13.71 -18.81
C PRO A 177 -5.16 12.71 -18.15
N GLU A 178 -5.95 11.98 -18.93
CA GLU A 178 -6.88 10.96 -18.40
C GLU A 178 -6.14 9.79 -17.74
N GLN A 179 -5.03 9.34 -18.33
CA GLN A 179 -4.22 8.25 -17.78
C GLN A 179 -3.40 8.70 -16.57
N ILE A 180 -2.99 9.98 -16.53
CA ILE A 180 -2.39 10.60 -15.33
C ILE A 180 -3.40 10.55 -14.19
N GLN A 181 -4.66 10.96 -14.42
CA GLN A 181 -5.68 10.96 -13.38
C GLN A 181 -5.92 9.54 -12.86
N ILE A 182 -6.04 8.55 -13.74
CA ILE A 182 -6.19 7.14 -13.35
C ILE A 182 -5.00 6.67 -12.49
N ASN A 183 -3.76 7.03 -12.86
CA ASN A 183 -2.58 6.67 -12.08
C ASN A 183 -2.60 7.34 -10.70
N ASP A 184 -2.96 8.63 -10.63
CA ASP A 184 -3.02 9.36 -9.37
C ASP A 184 -4.12 8.80 -8.45
N ASP A 185 -5.30 8.44 -8.98
CA ASP A 185 -6.38 7.80 -8.23
C ASP A 185 -5.94 6.44 -7.66
N ILE A 186 -5.19 5.65 -8.45
CA ILE A 186 -4.65 4.36 -8.01
C ILE A 186 -3.65 4.56 -6.85
N LEU A 187 -2.73 5.51 -6.97
CA LEU A 187 -1.72 5.78 -5.93
C LEU A 187 -2.37 6.30 -4.64
N GLU A 188 -3.42 7.13 -4.76
CA GLU A 188 -4.21 7.59 -3.61
C GLU A 188 -4.94 6.43 -2.92
N GLU A 189 -5.52 5.51 -3.68
CA GLU A 189 -6.18 4.32 -3.12
C GLU A 189 -5.17 3.40 -2.40
N ILE A 190 -3.98 3.17 -2.98
CA ILE A 190 -2.91 2.41 -2.33
C ILE A 190 -2.52 3.07 -0.99
N ASP A 191 -2.25 4.37 -0.99
CA ASP A 191 -1.85 5.12 0.20
C ASP A 191 -2.97 5.17 1.28
N HIS A 192 -4.23 5.23 0.87
CA HIS A 192 -5.37 5.11 1.79
C HIS A 192 -5.43 3.72 2.44
N LEU A 193 -5.31 2.65 1.66
CA LEU A 193 -5.35 1.28 2.16
C LEU A 193 -4.16 0.97 3.09
N ASP A 194 -2.95 1.41 2.70
CA ASP A 194 -1.73 1.24 3.49
C ASP A 194 -1.86 1.88 4.88
N ARG A 195 -2.41 3.11 4.93
CA ARG A 195 -2.73 3.79 6.19
C ARG A 195 -3.79 3.05 6.99
N LEU A 196 -4.84 2.56 6.34
CA LEU A 196 -5.93 1.88 7.03
C LEU A 196 -5.45 0.58 7.69
N VAL A 197 -4.66 -0.21 6.96
CA VAL A 197 -4.03 -1.42 7.50
C VAL A 197 -3.06 -1.07 8.62
N GLY A 198 -2.17 -0.08 8.40
CA GLY A 198 -1.19 0.35 9.39
C GLY A 198 -1.81 0.89 10.68
N GLN A 199 -2.85 1.73 10.59
CA GLN A 199 -3.55 2.30 11.75
C GLN A 199 -4.28 1.25 12.59
N ARG A 200 -4.89 0.25 11.93
CA ARG A 200 -5.59 -0.83 12.64
C ARG A 200 -4.61 -1.84 13.23
N GLY A 201 -3.46 -2.04 12.58
CA GLY A 201 -2.39 -2.93 13.03
C GLY A 201 -2.91 -4.31 13.46
N LEU A 202 -2.32 -4.84 14.54
CA LEU A 202 -2.68 -6.15 15.10
C LEU A 202 -4.16 -6.25 15.50
N GLN A 203 -4.77 -5.17 15.97
CA GLN A 203 -6.20 -5.18 16.32
C GLN A 203 -7.07 -5.42 15.07
N GLY A 204 -6.73 -4.81 13.94
CA GLY A 204 -7.41 -5.04 12.66
C GLY A 204 -7.26 -6.46 12.16
N ILE A 205 -6.04 -7.02 12.27
CA ILE A 205 -5.75 -8.41 11.91
C ILE A 205 -6.67 -9.35 12.72
N LEU A 206 -6.72 -9.20 14.05
CA LEU A 206 -7.46 -10.10 14.93
C LEU A 206 -8.99 -9.94 14.81
N SER A 207 -9.48 -8.70 14.69
CA SER A 207 -10.93 -8.40 14.74
C SER A 207 -11.63 -8.52 13.39
N SER A 208 -10.93 -8.29 12.28
CA SER A 208 -11.52 -8.35 10.94
C SER A 208 -10.52 -8.99 9.94
N PRO A 209 -10.13 -10.25 10.13
CA PRO A 209 -9.06 -10.86 9.35
C PRO A 209 -9.38 -10.94 7.85
N LEU A 210 -10.62 -11.27 7.49
CA LEU A 210 -11.05 -11.27 6.09
C LEU A 210 -11.14 -9.86 5.50
N GLY A 211 -11.54 -8.86 6.31
CA GLY A 211 -11.56 -7.47 5.89
C GLY A 211 -10.15 -6.94 5.59
N THR A 212 -9.21 -7.19 6.50
CA THR A 212 -7.79 -6.85 6.34
C THR A 212 -7.20 -7.54 5.11
N LEU A 213 -7.45 -8.84 4.92
CA LEU A 213 -6.97 -9.57 3.75
C LEU A 213 -7.53 -9.02 2.42
N ARG A 214 -8.77 -8.52 2.42
CA ARG A 214 -9.37 -7.87 1.24
C ARG A 214 -8.74 -6.52 0.92
N TYR A 215 -8.36 -5.73 1.93
CA TYR A 215 -7.62 -4.49 1.70
C TYR A 215 -6.26 -4.77 1.06
N LEU A 216 -5.54 -5.76 1.60
CA LEU A 216 -4.24 -6.19 1.07
C LEU A 216 -4.34 -6.77 -0.36
N ASP A 217 -5.36 -7.58 -0.66
CA ASP A 217 -5.64 -8.07 -2.02
C ASP A 217 -5.88 -6.90 -2.99
N ARG A 218 -6.66 -5.90 -2.55
CA ARG A 218 -6.93 -4.70 -3.36
C ARG A 218 -5.65 -3.92 -3.63
N GLU A 219 -4.78 -3.74 -2.64
CA GLU A 219 -3.48 -3.10 -2.83
C GLU A 219 -2.62 -3.85 -3.88
N ILE A 220 -2.51 -5.18 -3.79
CA ILE A 220 -1.76 -5.98 -4.78
C ILE A 220 -2.34 -5.80 -6.19
N GLN A 221 -3.66 -5.80 -6.34
CA GLN A 221 -4.30 -5.57 -7.63
C GLN A 221 -3.97 -4.18 -8.19
N LEU A 222 -3.95 -3.15 -7.35
CA LEU A 222 -3.61 -1.78 -7.73
C LEU A 222 -2.14 -1.65 -8.16
N TYR A 223 -1.20 -2.26 -7.43
CA TYR A 223 0.20 -2.30 -7.84
C TYR A 223 0.40 -3.03 -9.18
N ASN A 224 -0.30 -4.15 -9.39
CA ASN A 224 -0.24 -4.87 -10.67
C ASN A 224 -0.75 -4.03 -11.85
N MET A 225 -1.70 -3.12 -11.62
CA MET A 225 -2.21 -2.20 -12.65
C MET A 225 -1.21 -1.10 -13.03
N THR A 226 -0.36 -0.66 -12.11
CA THR A 226 0.66 0.36 -12.39
C THR A 226 1.94 -0.23 -13.00
N GLY A 227 2.07 -1.57 -13.02
CA GLY A 227 3.22 -2.27 -13.57
C GLY A 227 4.52 -2.00 -12.81
N ALA A 228 4.43 -1.46 -11.59
CA ALA A 228 5.57 -1.16 -10.76
C ALA A 228 5.92 -2.38 -9.91
N ASP A 229 7.12 -2.94 -10.10
CA ASP A 229 7.79 -3.81 -9.13
C ASP A 229 8.21 -2.96 -7.91
N ASP A 230 7.22 -2.35 -7.25
CA ASP A 230 7.41 -1.40 -6.17
C ASP A 230 7.86 -2.13 -4.89
N PRO A 231 8.83 -1.59 -4.14
CA PRO A 231 9.24 -2.17 -2.85
C PRO A 231 8.08 -2.42 -1.88
N GLY A 232 7.03 -1.59 -1.95
CA GLY A 232 5.80 -1.70 -1.16
C GLY A 232 5.11 -3.06 -1.31
N LEU A 233 5.15 -3.69 -2.48
CA LEU A 233 4.59 -5.02 -2.73
C LEU A 233 5.08 -6.06 -1.71
N SER A 234 6.37 -6.00 -1.38
CA SER A 234 7.00 -6.94 -0.45
C SER A 234 6.39 -6.85 0.96
N ARG A 235 6.07 -5.63 1.40
CA ARG A 235 5.43 -5.37 2.69
C ARG A 235 3.99 -5.87 2.70
N VAL A 236 3.21 -5.60 1.65
CA VAL A 236 1.81 -6.07 1.53
C VAL A 236 1.73 -7.60 1.62
N TYR A 237 2.66 -8.31 0.97
CA TYR A 237 2.75 -9.76 1.10
C TYR A 237 3.14 -10.23 2.51
N LEU A 238 4.05 -9.53 3.20
CA LEU A 238 4.36 -9.86 4.60
C LEU A 238 3.12 -9.66 5.49
N ASP A 239 2.40 -8.55 5.34
CA ASP A 239 1.20 -8.26 6.11
C ASP A 239 0.12 -9.33 5.86
N ALA A 240 -0.06 -9.78 4.62
CA ALA A 240 -0.95 -10.89 4.28
C ALA A 240 -0.49 -12.22 4.92
N ALA A 241 0.82 -12.48 4.95
CA ALA A 241 1.37 -13.63 5.66
C ALA A 241 1.07 -13.56 7.17
N GLN A 242 1.25 -12.41 7.79
CA GLN A 242 0.94 -12.20 9.21
C GLN A 242 -0.54 -12.46 9.50
N VAL A 243 -1.47 -11.95 8.67
CA VAL A 243 -2.90 -12.23 8.80
C VAL A 243 -3.18 -13.72 8.74
N ALA A 244 -2.64 -14.43 7.75
CA ALA A 244 -2.85 -15.87 7.62
C ALA A 244 -2.28 -16.64 8.84
N ILE A 245 -1.05 -16.33 9.25
CA ILE A 245 -0.32 -17.05 10.31
C ILE A 245 -0.95 -16.80 11.70
N VAL A 246 -1.34 -15.57 12.03
CA VAL A 246 -2.06 -15.24 13.27
C VAL A 246 -3.30 -16.11 13.46
N HIS A 247 -4.01 -16.36 12.36
CA HIS A 247 -5.23 -17.17 12.32
C HIS A 247 -4.96 -18.66 12.05
N GLY A 248 -3.70 -19.10 12.03
CA GLY A 248 -3.30 -20.51 11.94
C GLY A 248 -3.34 -21.11 10.52
N ASP A 249 -3.46 -20.29 9.48
CA ASP A 249 -3.43 -20.73 8.08
C ASP A 249 -1.98 -20.75 7.56
N LEU A 250 -1.25 -21.81 7.90
CA LEU A 250 0.18 -21.91 7.55
C LEU A 250 0.39 -22.13 6.04
N ALA A 251 -0.56 -22.76 5.35
CA ALA A 251 -0.51 -22.97 3.90
C ALA A 251 -0.56 -21.64 3.12
N ARG A 252 -1.45 -20.71 3.49
CA ARG A 252 -1.44 -19.37 2.85
C ARG A 252 -0.27 -18.54 3.35
N GLY A 253 0.02 -18.62 4.65
CA GLY A 253 1.13 -17.92 5.29
C GLY A 253 2.47 -18.15 4.59
N ARG A 254 2.81 -19.40 4.26
CA ARG A 254 4.06 -19.70 3.53
C ARG A 254 4.12 -19.08 2.14
N ILE A 255 3.00 -19.08 1.39
CA ILE A 255 2.97 -18.60 0.00
C ILE A 255 3.13 -17.07 0.00
N PHE A 256 2.43 -16.37 0.88
CA PHE A 256 2.60 -14.94 1.05
C PHE A 256 4.03 -14.58 1.48
N ALA A 257 4.59 -15.30 2.47
CA ALA A 257 5.97 -15.10 2.90
C ALA A 257 6.97 -15.37 1.75
N GLU A 258 6.74 -16.37 0.91
CA GLU A 258 7.59 -16.68 -0.24
C GLU A 258 7.60 -15.53 -1.25
N LYS A 259 6.42 -14.97 -1.57
CA LYS A 259 6.28 -13.80 -2.45
C LYS A 259 7.02 -12.58 -1.86
N ALA A 260 6.87 -12.32 -0.56
CA ALA A 260 7.59 -11.23 0.12
C ALA A 260 9.12 -11.40 0.05
N VAL A 261 9.63 -12.57 0.44
CA VAL A 261 11.07 -12.89 0.42
C VAL A 261 11.67 -12.83 -0.99
N ARG A 262 10.94 -13.32 -2.00
CA ARG A 262 11.35 -13.23 -3.39
C ARG A 262 11.49 -11.77 -3.82
N SER A 263 10.50 -10.95 -3.50
CA SER A 263 10.50 -9.51 -3.82
C SER A 263 11.66 -8.76 -3.16
N TRP A 264 11.94 -9.01 -1.88
CA TRP A 264 13.12 -8.42 -1.21
C TRP A 264 14.45 -8.91 -1.77
N ARG A 265 14.53 -10.17 -2.21
CA ARG A 265 15.75 -10.68 -2.86
C ARG A 265 16.01 -9.97 -4.18
N ILE A 266 14.97 -9.64 -4.95
CA ILE A 266 15.08 -8.86 -6.19
C ILE A 266 15.51 -7.42 -5.89
N SER A 267 14.83 -6.75 -4.97
CA SER A 267 15.00 -5.31 -4.72
C SER A 267 16.20 -4.95 -3.82
N GLY A 268 16.66 -5.87 -2.96
CA GLY A 268 17.72 -5.63 -1.98
C GLY A 268 18.85 -6.65 -1.97
N GLY A 269 18.73 -7.75 -2.72
CA GLY A 269 19.68 -8.85 -2.71
C GLY A 269 19.46 -9.85 -1.57
N GLY A 270 20.10 -11.01 -1.69
CA GLY A 270 19.93 -12.13 -0.74
C GLY A 270 20.56 -11.91 0.64
N ASP A 271 21.50 -10.96 0.75
CA ASP A 271 22.17 -10.53 1.97
C ASP A 271 21.49 -9.31 2.62
N SER A 272 20.32 -8.88 2.14
CA SER A 272 19.57 -7.79 2.76
C SER A 272 18.99 -8.19 4.12
N LYS A 273 18.73 -7.19 4.98
CA LYS A 273 18.15 -7.40 6.31
C LYS A 273 16.84 -8.20 6.24
N ASN A 274 15.91 -7.78 5.38
CA ASN A 274 14.60 -8.43 5.25
C ASN A 274 14.72 -9.89 4.78
N VAL A 275 15.62 -10.20 3.83
CA VAL A 275 15.82 -11.59 3.40
C VAL A 275 16.47 -12.43 4.51
N THR A 276 17.37 -11.85 5.28
CA THR A 276 18.00 -12.55 6.42
C THR A 276 16.99 -12.83 7.53
N GLU A 277 16.14 -11.84 7.86
CA GLU A 277 15.15 -11.92 8.94
C GLU A 277 13.97 -12.85 8.59
N TYR A 278 13.43 -12.74 7.37
CA TYR A 278 12.22 -13.44 6.95
C TYR A 278 12.49 -14.64 6.02
N GLY A 279 13.74 -14.90 5.64
CA GLY A 279 14.08 -15.91 4.62
C GLY A 279 13.68 -17.34 4.97
N ALA A 280 13.60 -17.67 6.26
CA ALA A 280 13.16 -18.98 6.75
C ALA A 280 11.63 -19.08 6.95
N LEU A 281 10.91 -17.96 6.87
CA LEU A 281 9.46 -17.90 7.14
C LEU A 281 8.63 -18.77 6.18
N PRO A 282 8.94 -18.86 4.88
CA PRO A 282 8.21 -19.76 3.97
C PRO A 282 8.32 -21.24 4.36
N GLN A 283 9.44 -21.67 4.95
CA GLN A 283 9.66 -23.05 5.37
C GLN A 283 9.07 -23.35 6.75
N ASN A 284 9.07 -22.36 7.65
CA ASN A 284 8.52 -22.49 8.99
C ASN A 284 7.65 -21.28 9.38
N PRO A 285 6.42 -21.15 8.85
CA PRO A 285 5.58 -19.99 9.13
C PRO A 285 5.20 -19.87 10.61
N SER A 286 5.15 -20.99 11.34
CA SER A 286 4.86 -21.03 12.78
C SER A 286 5.93 -20.39 13.66
N GLN A 287 7.12 -20.06 13.13
CA GLN A 287 8.13 -19.33 13.88
C GLN A 287 7.79 -17.85 14.08
N LEU A 288 6.84 -17.32 13.30
CA LEU A 288 6.39 -15.94 13.47
C LEU A 288 5.76 -15.80 14.87
N PRO A 289 6.19 -14.84 15.71
CA PRO A 289 5.71 -14.70 17.09
C PRO A 289 4.20 -14.55 17.25
N LEU A 290 3.50 -14.16 16.18
CA LEU A 290 2.06 -13.99 16.16
C LEU A 290 1.26 -15.30 15.99
N TYR A 291 1.92 -16.40 15.63
CA TYR A 291 1.27 -17.70 15.48
C TYR A 291 0.65 -18.18 16.81
N GLY A 292 -0.55 -18.75 16.75
CA GLY A 292 -1.25 -19.29 17.92
C GLY A 292 -2.24 -18.34 18.59
N MET A 293 -2.33 -17.07 18.17
CA MET A 293 -3.23 -16.09 18.79
C MET A 293 -4.72 -16.32 18.53
N SER A 294 -5.11 -16.70 17.30
CA SER A 294 -6.54 -16.87 16.94
C SER A 294 -6.89 -18.28 16.45
N MET A 295 -6.06 -18.87 15.58
CA MET A 295 -6.24 -20.23 15.04
C MET A 295 -7.56 -20.51 14.29
N GLN A 296 -8.36 -19.47 13.98
CA GLN A 296 -9.67 -19.59 13.32
C GLN A 296 -9.64 -20.18 11.90
N TRP A 297 -8.50 -20.11 11.22
CA TRP A 297 -8.28 -20.58 9.84
C TRP A 297 -7.29 -21.75 9.79
N LYS A 298 -7.23 -22.55 10.87
CA LYS A 298 -6.26 -23.64 11.03
C LYS A 298 -6.11 -24.48 9.76
N ARG A 299 -4.90 -24.48 9.21
CA ARG A 299 -4.51 -25.23 8.03
C ARG A 299 -3.02 -25.56 8.09
N ALA A 300 -2.65 -26.79 7.80
CA ALA A 300 -1.26 -27.23 7.88
C ALA A 300 -0.43 -26.60 6.76
N VAL A 301 0.89 -26.53 6.95
CA VAL A 301 1.81 -25.90 6.00
C VAL A 301 1.82 -26.57 4.62
N ASP A 302 1.48 -27.86 4.55
CA ASP A 302 1.47 -28.65 3.31
C ASP A 302 0.07 -28.75 2.66
N ASP A 303 -0.96 -28.14 3.25
CA ASP A 303 -2.32 -28.10 2.70
C ASP A 303 -2.47 -27.06 1.57
N VAL A 304 -1.43 -26.90 0.74
CA VAL A 304 -1.45 -26.04 -0.46
C VAL A 304 -2.07 -26.83 -1.62
N PRO A 305 -3.09 -26.30 -2.31
CA PRO A 305 -3.70 -26.98 -3.45
C PRO A 305 -2.72 -27.10 -4.63
N ASN A 306 -2.51 -28.32 -5.11
CA ASN A 306 -1.56 -28.62 -6.20
C ASN A 306 -2.19 -28.69 -7.60
N ALA A 307 -3.52 -28.56 -7.71
CA ALA A 307 -4.27 -28.83 -8.95
C ALA A 307 -5.21 -27.68 -9.39
N LEU A 308 -5.07 -26.48 -8.82
CA LEU A 308 -5.89 -25.33 -9.18
C LEU A 308 -5.32 -24.58 -10.39
N GLY A 309 -6.20 -24.06 -11.26
CA GLY A 309 -5.79 -23.08 -12.27
C GLY A 309 -5.28 -21.79 -11.63
N SER A 310 -4.58 -20.93 -12.38
CA SER A 310 -3.98 -19.70 -11.85
C SER A 310 -4.97 -18.77 -11.15
N THR A 311 -6.15 -18.57 -11.74
CA THR A 311 -7.23 -17.77 -11.15
C THR A 311 -7.80 -18.41 -9.89
N GLU A 312 -8.07 -19.71 -9.92
CA GLU A 312 -8.61 -20.45 -8.77
C GLU A 312 -7.61 -20.50 -7.60
N PHE A 313 -6.32 -20.60 -7.90
CA PHE A 313 -5.25 -20.54 -6.91
C PHE A 313 -5.19 -19.16 -6.24
N GLU A 314 -5.29 -18.08 -7.01
CA GLU A 314 -5.33 -16.73 -6.44
C GLU A 314 -6.65 -16.48 -5.69
N ASP A 315 -7.77 -17.09 -6.09
CA ASP A 315 -9.01 -17.04 -5.32
C ASP A 315 -8.88 -17.79 -3.99
N TRP A 316 -8.25 -18.96 -4.00
CA TRP A 316 -7.88 -19.66 -2.78
C TRP A 316 -6.96 -18.79 -1.93
N LEU A 317 -5.85 -18.29 -2.46
CA LEU A 317 -4.82 -17.57 -1.73
C LEU A 317 -5.41 -16.37 -0.98
N TRP A 318 -6.25 -15.58 -1.64
CA TRP A 318 -6.90 -14.39 -1.08
C TRP A 318 -8.25 -14.66 -0.40
N LYS A 319 -8.64 -15.94 -0.24
CA LYS A 319 -9.93 -16.36 0.34
C LYS A 319 -11.13 -15.70 -0.38
N ARG A 320 -11.07 -15.59 -1.70
CA ARG A 320 -12.16 -15.14 -2.60
C ARG A 320 -13.10 -16.25 -3.01
N GLU A 321 -12.77 -17.50 -2.68
CA GLU A 321 -13.61 -18.68 -2.92
C GLU A 321 -15.04 -18.47 -2.43
N ALA A 322 -16.02 -18.70 -3.30
CA ALA A 322 -17.41 -18.75 -2.89
C ALA A 322 -17.62 -19.97 -1.98
N SER A 323 -18.14 -19.75 -0.76
CA SER A 323 -18.49 -20.85 0.15
C SER A 323 -19.31 -21.93 -0.58
N PRO A 324 -19.05 -23.23 -0.34
CA PRO A 324 -19.73 -24.30 -1.05
C PRO A 324 -21.25 -24.20 -0.88
N ARG A 325 -21.92 -24.21 -2.03
CA ARG A 325 -23.36 -24.00 -2.23
C ARG A 325 -24.22 -24.93 -1.36
N SER A 326 -25.07 -24.35 -0.51
CA SER A 326 -26.34 -24.97 -0.13
C SER A 326 -27.46 -24.36 -0.98
N GLY A 327 -28.01 -25.14 -1.91
CA GLY A 327 -29.38 -25.05 -2.46
C GLY A 327 -29.86 -23.71 -3.04
N ALA A 328 -30.28 -23.76 -4.31
CA ALA A 328 -30.94 -22.68 -5.05
C ALA A 328 -31.84 -21.75 -4.20
N GLN A 329 -31.36 -20.53 -3.97
CA GLN A 329 -32.18 -19.36 -3.63
C GLN A 329 -31.44 -18.14 -4.21
N VAL A 330 -32.18 -17.27 -4.91
CA VAL A 330 -31.66 -16.08 -5.62
C VAL A 330 -30.57 -15.41 -4.78
N GLY A 331 -29.33 -15.38 -5.30
CA GLY A 331 -28.13 -15.20 -4.49
C GLY A 331 -27.98 -13.80 -3.89
N LEU A 332 -28.49 -13.61 -2.67
CA LEU A 332 -28.24 -12.45 -1.81
C LEU A 332 -26.80 -12.39 -1.26
N TYR A 333 -25.91 -13.25 -1.77
CA TYR A 333 -24.50 -13.36 -1.40
C TYR A 333 -23.56 -12.57 -2.32
N ASN A 334 -24.08 -11.95 -3.40
CA ASN A 334 -23.29 -11.09 -4.26
C ASN A 334 -22.89 -9.83 -3.49
N ARG A 335 -21.65 -9.75 -3.00
CA ARG A 335 -21.15 -8.62 -2.21
C ARG A 335 -21.05 -7.30 -2.99
N ALA A 336 -21.13 -7.32 -4.32
CA ALA A 336 -21.23 -6.10 -5.13
C ALA A 336 -22.66 -5.51 -5.14
N THR A 337 -23.69 -6.36 -4.96
CA THR A 337 -25.11 -5.93 -4.93
C THR A 337 -25.66 -5.89 -3.51
N PHE A 338 -25.17 -6.75 -2.62
CA PHE A 338 -25.53 -6.85 -1.21
C PHE A 338 -24.25 -6.76 -0.35
N PRO A 339 -23.62 -5.58 -0.27
CA PRO A 339 -22.38 -5.39 0.48
C PRO A 339 -22.61 -5.54 1.99
N ALA A 340 -21.54 -5.90 2.71
CA ALA A 340 -21.45 -5.67 4.16
C ALA A 340 -21.20 -4.18 4.44
N PHE A 341 -21.31 -3.77 5.71
CA PHE A 341 -21.16 -2.37 6.08
C PHE A 341 -19.79 -1.78 5.69
N SER A 342 -18.73 -2.59 5.83
CA SER A 342 -17.36 -2.22 5.42
C SER A 342 -17.20 -1.99 3.91
N GLY A 343 -18.13 -2.48 3.09
CA GLY A 343 -18.15 -2.31 1.64
C GLY A 343 -19.10 -1.21 1.16
N LEU A 344 -19.79 -0.51 2.06
CA LEU A 344 -20.66 0.62 1.69
C LEU A 344 -19.82 1.86 1.37
N PRO A 345 -20.26 2.71 0.41
CA PRO A 345 -19.61 3.99 0.15
C PRO A 345 -19.80 4.97 1.31
N GLU A 346 -18.88 5.92 1.49
CA GLU A 346 -19.00 6.98 2.51
C GLU A 346 -19.91 8.12 2.03
N ASP A 347 -20.69 8.71 2.95
CA ASP A 347 -21.69 9.76 2.67
C ASP A 347 -21.11 11.09 2.12
N ARG A 348 -19.79 11.27 2.15
CA ARG A 348 -19.10 12.45 1.59
C ARG A 348 -18.03 12.12 0.55
N GLY A 349 -17.90 10.85 0.16
CA GLY A 349 -16.95 10.38 -0.84
C GLY A 349 -17.64 10.08 -2.17
N VAL A 350 -17.02 10.47 -3.29
CA VAL A 350 -17.47 10.01 -4.62
C VAL A 350 -16.88 8.63 -4.86
N ASP A 351 -17.63 7.56 -4.57
CA ASP A 351 -17.20 6.19 -4.89
C ASP A 351 -17.34 5.93 -6.40
N MET A 352 -16.24 6.08 -7.15
CA MET A 352 -16.21 5.90 -8.61
C MET A 352 -16.49 4.46 -9.08
N ARG A 353 -16.50 3.48 -8.15
CA ARG A 353 -16.95 2.10 -8.43
C ARG A 353 -18.46 2.05 -8.61
N LEU A 354 -19.18 2.91 -7.88
CA LEU A 354 -20.63 2.88 -7.75
C LEU A 354 -21.34 3.98 -8.53
N TYR A 355 -20.66 5.03 -8.97
CA TYR A 355 -21.26 6.18 -9.68
C TYR A 355 -20.62 6.46 -11.05
N ARG A 356 -21.43 6.83 -12.05
CA ARG A 356 -20.98 7.58 -13.24
C ARG A 356 -20.92 9.04 -12.84
N GLY A 357 -19.95 9.80 -13.36
CA GLY A 357 -19.62 11.17 -12.95
C GLY A 357 -20.74 12.23 -12.91
N SER A 358 -22.00 11.89 -13.22
CA SER A 358 -23.20 12.72 -13.02
C SER A 358 -24.00 12.39 -11.75
N GLY A 359 -23.49 11.56 -10.82
CA GLY A 359 -24.22 11.14 -9.62
C GLY A 359 -25.23 10.02 -9.85
N GLN A 360 -25.27 9.44 -11.06
CA GLN A 360 -26.07 8.24 -11.34
C GLN A 360 -25.29 6.97 -10.99
N PRO A 361 -25.87 6.03 -10.24
CA PRO A 361 -25.17 4.81 -9.87
C PRO A 361 -24.86 3.93 -11.10
N ARG A 362 -23.61 3.47 -11.23
CA ARG A 362 -23.14 2.48 -12.23
C ARG A 362 -23.76 1.10 -12.01
N GLN A 363 -24.06 0.78 -10.75
CA GLN A 363 -24.68 -0.47 -10.31
C GLN A 363 -25.58 -0.18 -9.11
N HIS A 364 -26.68 -0.90 -8.97
CA HIS A 364 -27.57 -0.79 -7.82
C HIS A 364 -27.11 -1.70 -6.68
N TRP A 365 -27.07 -1.19 -5.45
CA TRP A 365 -26.79 -1.99 -4.26
C TRP A 365 -27.86 -1.82 -3.18
N CYS A 366 -28.05 -2.88 -2.40
CA CYS A 366 -28.98 -2.96 -1.29
C CYS A 366 -28.27 -3.56 -0.09
N PHE A 367 -28.16 -2.80 0.99
CA PHE A 367 -27.64 -3.30 2.25
C PHE A 367 -28.72 -4.11 2.97
N LEU A 368 -28.35 -5.31 3.45
CA LEU A 368 -29.24 -6.18 4.20
C LEU A 368 -28.66 -6.43 5.60
N ALA A 369 -29.48 -6.22 6.62
CA ALA A 369 -29.10 -6.49 8.00
C ALA A 369 -30.28 -7.03 8.82
N GLU A 370 -29.98 -7.79 9.85
CA GLU A 370 -30.95 -8.24 10.85
C GLU A 370 -31.15 -7.15 11.91
N ILE A 371 -32.40 -6.88 12.28
CA ILE A 371 -32.74 -5.97 13.38
C ILE A 371 -32.43 -6.69 14.70
N VAL A 372 -31.40 -6.25 15.41
CA VAL A 372 -30.99 -6.78 16.71
C VAL A 372 -31.79 -6.11 17.83
N ASP A 373 -31.89 -4.79 17.77
CA ASP A 373 -32.68 -3.99 18.68
C ASP A 373 -33.18 -2.69 18.05
N PHE A 374 -34.20 -2.06 18.63
CA PHE A 374 -34.66 -0.75 18.19
C PHE A 374 -35.41 -0.01 19.31
N GLU A 375 -35.34 1.31 19.25
CA GLU A 375 -36.03 2.20 20.16
C GLU A 375 -36.55 3.45 19.44
N PHE A 376 -37.58 4.06 20.00
CA PHE A 376 -38.18 5.28 19.46
C PHE A 376 -38.23 6.33 20.57
N LEU A 377 -37.19 7.15 20.68
CA LEU A 377 -37.11 8.25 21.63
C LEU A 377 -37.45 9.58 20.93
N ALA A 378 -36.47 10.17 20.23
CA ALA A 378 -36.67 11.38 19.42
C ALA A 378 -36.83 11.08 17.93
N ARG A 379 -36.34 9.92 17.50
CA ARG A 379 -36.37 9.32 16.15
C ARG A 379 -36.16 7.81 16.30
N LEU A 380 -36.49 7.04 15.28
CA LEU A 380 -36.20 5.61 15.25
C LEU A 380 -34.68 5.39 15.19
N HIS A 381 -34.18 4.66 16.18
CA HIS A 381 -32.82 4.18 16.29
C HIS A 381 -32.86 2.65 16.29
N MET A 382 -32.00 2.02 15.50
CA MET A 382 -31.86 0.56 15.46
C MET A 382 -30.40 0.14 15.64
N GLU A 383 -30.20 -0.94 16.40
CA GLU A 383 -29.00 -1.75 16.31
C GLU A 383 -29.27 -2.87 15.29
N ILE A 384 -28.45 -2.94 14.23
CA ILE A 384 -28.61 -3.93 13.17
C ILE A 384 -27.33 -4.75 12.99
N SER A 385 -27.45 -6.01 12.62
CA SER A 385 -26.32 -6.92 12.36
C SER A 385 -26.22 -7.24 10.88
N ASP A 386 -25.09 -6.92 10.26
CA ASP A 386 -24.88 -7.21 8.85
C ASP A 386 -24.54 -8.68 8.57
N VAL A 387 -24.34 -8.99 7.29
CA VAL A 387 -23.96 -10.33 6.82
C VAL A 387 -22.61 -10.84 7.35
N ASP A 388 -21.76 -9.97 7.89
CA ASP A 388 -20.49 -10.33 8.55
C ASP A 388 -20.64 -10.42 10.08
N GLY A 389 -21.86 -10.24 10.60
CA GLY A 389 -22.18 -10.24 12.02
C GLY A 389 -21.80 -8.95 12.74
N ARG A 390 -21.40 -7.89 12.02
CA ARG A 390 -21.04 -6.60 12.61
C ARG A 390 -22.30 -5.89 13.07
N LYS A 391 -22.33 -5.47 14.34
CA LYS A 391 -23.36 -4.59 14.88
C LYS A 391 -23.10 -3.16 14.43
N ILE A 392 -24.14 -2.51 13.93
CA ILE A 392 -24.07 -1.19 13.29
C ILE A 392 -25.26 -0.37 13.81
N PRO A 393 -25.03 0.90 14.20
CA PRO A 393 -26.13 1.79 14.51
C PRO A 393 -26.77 2.35 13.23
N LEU A 394 -28.10 2.32 13.16
CA LEU A 394 -28.91 2.89 12.08
C LEU A 394 -29.86 3.95 12.65
N PHE A 395 -29.79 5.16 12.10
CA PHE A 395 -30.60 6.29 12.53
C PHE A 395 -31.47 6.85 11.40
N PHE A 396 -32.76 7.04 11.68
CA PHE A 396 -33.71 7.62 10.73
C PHE A 396 -33.79 9.15 10.89
N TYR A 397 -33.30 9.87 9.87
CA TYR A 397 -33.35 11.32 9.71
C TYR A 397 -34.42 11.75 8.69
N THR A 398 -35.39 10.88 8.42
CA THR A 398 -36.56 11.16 7.57
C THR A 398 -37.50 12.18 8.22
N GLU A 399 -38.43 12.75 7.45
CA GLU A 399 -39.39 13.74 7.97
C GLU A 399 -40.25 13.21 9.12
N GLY A 400 -40.74 11.98 9.00
CA GLY A 400 -41.50 11.26 10.03
C GLY A 400 -40.61 10.57 11.07
N ARG A 401 -39.29 10.76 11.00
CA ARG A 401 -38.30 10.23 11.95
C ARG A 401 -38.37 8.72 12.16
N GLY A 402 -38.74 7.97 11.12
CA GLY A 402 -38.90 6.51 11.13
C GLY A 402 -40.34 6.02 11.37
N SER A 403 -41.31 6.90 11.60
CA SER A 403 -42.73 6.53 11.71
C SER A 403 -43.37 6.11 10.37
N GLU A 404 -42.66 6.31 9.26
CA GLU A 404 -43.05 5.87 7.92
C GLU A 404 -42.98 4.34 7.78
N LEU A 405 -42.27 3.65 8.67
CA LEU A 405 -42.23 2.20 8.72
C LEU A 405 -43.44 1.65 9.49
N GLU A 406 -44.11 0.65 8.90
CA GLU A 406 -45.26 -0.01 9.51
C GLU A 406 -44.87 -0.62 10.88
N PRO A 407 -45.48 -0.17 12.01
CA PRO A 407 -45.08 -0.59 13.35
C PRO A 407 -45.11 -2.11 13.56
N ALA A 408 -46.05 -2.80 12.89
CA ALA A 408 -46.18 -4.25 12.95
C ALA A 408 -44.94 -5.00 12.41
N ARG A 409 -44.11 -4.34 11.59
CA ARG A 409 -42.89 -4.91 10.98
C ARG A 409 -41.61 -4.62 11.76
N LEU A 410 -41.62 -3.65 12.68
CA LEU A 410 -40.48 -3.35 13.54
C LEU A 410 -40.38 -4.42 14.63
N ARG A 411 -39.63 -5.49 14.34
CA ARG A 411 -39.46 -6.62 15.25
C ARG A 411 -38.02 -7.10 15.22
N ARG A 412 -37.50 -7.51 16.38
CA ARG A 412 -36.19 -8.17 16.46
C ARG A 412 -36.18 -9.44 15.62
N GLY A 413 -35.08 -9.70 14.93
CA GLY A 413 -34.92 -10.82 14.00
C GLY A 413 -35.53 -10.61 12.61
N TYR A 414 -36.14 -9.45 12.33
CA TYR A 414 -36.58 -9.12 10.97
C TYR A 414 -35.41 -8.55 10.16
N THR A 415 -35.46 -8.71 8.84
CA THR A 415 -34.45 -8.15 7.94
C THR A 415 -34.85 -6.75 7.50
N ILE A 416 -33.94 -5.80 7.66
CA ILE A 416 -34.03 -4.49 7.04
C ILE A 416 -33.19 -4.46 5.75
N ALA A 417 -33.80 -3.94 4.69
CA ALA A 417 -33.20 -3.75 3.37
C ALA A 417 -33.13 -2.25 3.07
N ILE A 418 -31.94 -1.74 2.78
CA ILE A 418 -31.68 -0.31 2.55
C ILE A 418 -31.03 -0.15 1.18
N LEU A 419 -31.75 0.45 0.23
CA LEU A 419 -31.22 0.72 -1.10
C LEU A 419 -30.27 1.93 -1.06
N TYR A 420 -29.09 1.77 -1.65
CA TYR A 420 -28.02 2.76 -1.66
C TYR A 420 -27.56 3.23 -0.27
N ALA A 421 -27.48 2.30 0.69
CA ALA A 421 -26.93 2.63 2.00
C ALA A 421 -25.50 3.17 1.89
N GLN A 422 -25.15 4.10 2.78
CA GLN A 422 -23.85 4.73 2.87
C GLN A 422 -23.36 4.70 4.33
N GLN A 423 -22.04 4.66 4.51
CA GLN A 423 -21.42 4.84 5.82
C GLN A 423 -21.49 6.31 6.21
N HIS A 424 -21.96 6.57 7.42
CA HIS A 424 -22.05 7.90 8.00
C HIS A 424 -21.28 7.95 9.32
N ALA A 425 -20.39 8.93 9.44
CA ALA A 425 -19.71 9.23 10.69
C ALA A 425 -20.60 10.16 11.53
N PHE A 426 -21.03 9.68 12.70
CA PHE A 426 -21.77 10.50 13.66
C PHE A 426 -20.79 11.25 14.57
N MET A 427 -21.13 12.48 14.93
CA MET A 427 -20.23 13.41 15.65
C MET A 427 -19.75 12.88 17.02
N PHE A 428 -20.47 11.94 17.63
CA PHE A 428 -20.19 11.41 18.97
C PHE A 428 -20.47 9.90 19.12
N ASP A 429 -20.54 9.16 18.02
CA ASP A 429 -20.94 7.74 18.02
C ASP A 429 -20.10 6.92 17.01
N GLU A 430 -20.18 5.59 17.09
CA GLU A 430 -19.55 4.70 16.10
C GLU A 430 -20.13 4.94 14.69
N PRO A 431 -19.32 4.80 13.62
CA PRO A 431 -19.82 4.92 12.25
C PRO A 431 -20.97 3.95 11.99
N GLY A 432 -22.03 4.48 11.39
CA GLY A 432 -23.26 3.74 11.16
C GLY A 432 -23.93 4.12 9.85
N ILE A 433 -25.23 3.89 9.76
CA ILE A 433 -26.03 4.26 8.60
C ILE A 433 -26.98 5.40 9.00
N ARG A 434 -26.97 6.48 8.23
CA ARG A 434 -27.93 7.58 8.34
C ARG A 434 -28.94 7.47 7.21
N GLN A 435 -30.20 7.23 7.54
CA GLN A 435 -31.25 7.09 6.55
C GLN A 435 -32.12 8.34 6.46
N GLU A 436 -32.17 8.97 5.29
CA GLU A 436 -32.94 10.20 5.06
C GLU A 436 -34.15 10.00 4.13
N ASP A 437 -34.15 8.94 3.31
CA ASP A 437 -35.23 8.65 2.35
C ASP A 437 -36.00 7.38 2.74
N PRO A 438 -37.23 7.47 3.28
CA PRO A 438 -37.98 6.30 3.71
C PRO A 438 -38.36 5.36 2.55
N ALA A 439 -38.42 5.85 1.30
CA ALA A 439 -38.79 5.02 0.14
C ALA A 439 -37.71 3.97 -0.20
N ARG A 440 -36.49 4.16 0.30
CA ARG A 440 -35.35 3.23 0.08
C ARG A 440 -35.26 2.12 1.12
N VAL A 441 -36.14 2.10 2.11
CA VAL A 441 -36.12 1.12 3.19
C VAL A 441 -37.31 0.18 3.13
N LYS A 442 -37.05 -1.12 3.31
CA LYS A 442 -38.10 -2.11 3.55
C LYS A 442 -37.70 -3.05 4.68
N VAL A 443 -38.67 -3.36 5.54
CA VAL A 443 -38.52 -4.38 6.57
C VAL A 443 -39.32 -5.63 6.18
N LYS A 444 -38.69 -6.79 6.29
CA LYS A 444 -39.22 -8.09 5.88
C LYS A 444 -39.06 -9.15 6.98
N PRO A 445 -40.02 -10.08 7.13
CA PRO A 445 -39.89 -11.21 8.06
C PRO A 445 -38.70 -12.11 7.71
N PRO A 446 -38.11 -12.81 8.70
CA PRO A 446 -36.94 -13.68 8.52
C PRO A 446 -37.15 -14.89 7.58
N ASN A 447 -38.39 -15.20 7.22
CA ASN A 447 -38.70 -16.27 6.28
C ASN A 447 -38.60 -15.85 4.80
N ASP A 448 -38.52 -14.54 4.52
CA ASP A 448 -38.44 -14.01 3.16
C ASP A 448 -36.98 -13.76 2.70
N ILE A 449 -36.07 -13.49 3.65
CA ILE A 449 -34.64 -13.20 3.42
C ILE A 449 -33.84 -13.80 4.58
N ARG A 450 -32.88 -14.70 4.30
CA ARG A 450 -32.00 -15.29 5.33
C ARG A 450 -30.56 -14.83 5.14
N LEU A 451 -30.01 -14.13 6.13
CA LEU A 451 -28.66 -13.56 6.08
C LEU A 451 -27.57 -14.49 6.61
N THR A 452 -27.94 -15.54 7.35
CA THR A 452 -26.99 -16.53 7.92
C THR A 452 -27.47 -17.98 7.69
N PRO A 453 -26.56 -18.94 7.43
CA PRO A 453 -26.91 -20.36 7.38
C PRO A 453 -27.17 -20.91 8.79
N ARG A 454 -28.20 -21.76 8.96
CA ARG A 454 -28.44 -22.47 10.23
C ARG A 454 -27.22 -23.29 10.62
N ARG A 455 -26.76 -23.17 11.87
CA ARG A 455 -25.96 -24.24 12.49
C ARG A 455 -26.87 -25.47 12.63
N CYS A 456 -26.58 -26.53 11.90
CA CYS A 456 -27.13 -27.84 12.21
C CYS A 456 -26.59 -28.24 13.58
N SER A 457 -27.50 -28.38 14.55
CA SER A 457 -27.27 -28.99 15.86
C SER A 457 -26.98 -30.47 15.73
#